data_AF-A0AAW9EA23-F1
#
_entry.id   AF-A0AAW9EA23-F1
#
_cell.length_a   1.000
_cell.length_b   1.000
_cell.length_c   1.000
_cell.angle_alpha   90.00
_cell.angle_beta   90.00
_cell.angle_gamma   90.00
#
_symmetry.space_group_name_H-M   'P 1'
#
loop_
_entity.id
_entity.type
_entity.pdbx_description
1 polymer ?
#
loop_
_entity_poly.entity_id
_entity_poly.type
_entity_poly.pdbx_seq_one_letter_code
_entity_poly.pdbx_strand_id
1 'polypeptide(L)' 'IKQQPDMQVLDTLVKACPAGLYKKQQDGSVSFDYAGCLECGTCRILGLDSALEKWEYPRGTFGVEYRYG' A
#
# COMPACT_ATOMS: atom_id res chain seq x y z
N ILE A 1 -1.10 3.54 7.53
CA ILE A 1 -2.48 3.02 7.67
C ILE A 1 -3.13 3.83 8.78
N LYS A 2 -4.39 4.25 8.63
CA LYS A 2 -5.08 5.05 9.65
C LYS A 2 -5.21 4.27 10.97
N GLN A 3 -5.34 4.98 12.09
CA GLN A 3 -5.62 4.35 13.39
C GLN A 3 -6.99 3.66 13.42
N GLN A 4 -7.97 4.21 12.70
CA GLN A 4 -9.29 3.62 12.47
C GLN A 4 -9.51 3.49 10.96
N PRO A 5 -8.96 2.43 10.33
CA PRO A 5 -9.08 2.23 8.89
C PRO A 5 -10.38 1.51 8.53
N ASP A 6 -10.91 1.78 7.34
CA ASP A 6 -11.93 0.92 6.74
C ASP A 6 -11.34 -0.47 6.43
N MET A 7 -11.82 -1.49 7.14
CA MET A 7 -11.33 -2.87 7.02
C MET A 7 -11.68 -3.51 5.68
N GLN A 8 -12.80 -3.14 5.05
CA GLN A 8 -13.18 -3.66 3.75
C GLN A 8 -12.25 -3.13 2.65
N VAL A 9 -11.83 -1.87 2.79
CA VAL A 9 -10.82 -1.27 1.92
C VAL A 9 -9.47 -1.95 2.14
N LEU A 10 -9.03 -2.16 3.39
CA LEU A 10 -7.77 -2.86 3.66
C LEU A 10 -7.74 -4.27 3.04
N ASP A 11 -8.84 -5.01 3.14
CA ASP A 11 -8.99 -6.33 2.51
C ASP A 11 -8.89 -6.28 0.98
N THR A 12 -9.39 -5.20 0.39
CA THR A 12 -9.23 -4.93 -1.05
C THR A 12 -7.77 -4.66 -1.38
N LEU A 13 -7.05 -3.87 -0.58
CA LEU A 13 -5.63 -3.55 -0.81
C LEU A 13 -4.72 -4.78 -0.74
N VAL A 14 -5.01 -5.73 0.16
CA VAL A 14 -4.29 -7.01 0.25
C VAL A 14 -4.34 -7.79 -1.07
N LYS A 15 -5.47 -7.71 -1.80
CA LYS A 15 -5.66 -8.40 -3.08
C LYS A 15 -5.21 -7.58 -4.28
N ALA A 16 -5.35 -6.26 -4.20
CA ALA A 16 -5.15 -5.36 -5.33
C ALA A 16 -3.70 -4.87 -5.49
N CYS A 17 -2.88 -4.94 -4.43
CA CYS A 17 -1.48 -4.52 -4.51
C CYS A 17 -0.68 -5.52 -5.38
N PRO A 18 -0.16 -5.09 -6.55
CA PRO A 18 0.55 -6.00 -7.46
C PRO A 18 1.88 -6.50 -6.88
N ALA A 19 2.43 -5.79 -5.90
CA ALA A 19 3.66 -6.17 -5.19
C ALA A 19 3.41 -6.98 -3.91
N GLY A 20 2.14 -7.24 -3.55
CA GLY A 20 1.81 -8.08 -2.37
C GLY A 20 2.26 -7.49 -1.03
N LEU A 21 2.31 -6.16 -0.90
CA LEU A 21 2.94 -5.49 0.23
C LEU A 21 2.01 -5.28 1.43
N TYR A 22 0.70 -5.46 1.26
CA TYR A 22 -0.26 -5.46 2.35
C TYR A 22 -0.48 -6.89 2.85
N LYS A 23 -0.21 -7.13 4.13
CA LYS A 23 -0.32 -8.47 4.75
C LYS A 23 -1.21 -8.41 5.98
N LYS A 24 -2.19 -9.32 6.04
CA LYS A 24 -2.98 -9.55 7.25
C LYS A 24 -2.14 -10.25 8.31
N GLN A 25 -2.21 -9.76 9.53
CA GLN A 25 -1.57 -10.32 10.71
C GLN A 25 -2.56 -11.22 11.46
N GLN A 26 -2.04 -12.00 12.42
CA GLN A 26 -2.86 -12.91 13.24
C GLN A 26 -3.86 -12.17 14.14
N ASP A 27 -3.52 -10.94 14.55
CA ASP A 27 -4.38 -10.08 15.36
C ASP A 27 -5.46 -9.35 14.54
N GLY A 28 -5.53 -9.61 13.24
CA GLY A 28 -6.47 -8.97 12.32
C GLY A 28 -6.01 -7.61 11.78
N SER A 29 -4.88 -7.08 12.25
CA SER A 29 -4.29 -5.87 11.67
C SER A 29 -3.69 -6.13 10.29
N VAL A 30 -3.46 -5.05 9.53
CA VAL A 30 -2.76 -5.11 8.24
C VAL A 30 -1.46 -4.34 8.35
N SER A 31 -0.35 -4.98 7.99
CA SER A 31 0.95 -4.33 7.84
C SER A 31 1.22 -3.99 6.37
N PHE A 32 1.98 -2.93 6.12
CA PHE A 32 2.45 -2.54 4.79
C PHE A 32 3.98 -2.46 4.76
N ASP A 33 4.59 -3.09 3.76
CA ASP A 33 6.03 -3.00 3.49
C ASP A 33 6.29 -2.03 2.33
N TYR A 34 6.92 -0.88 2.61
CA TYR A 34 7.16 0.14 1.58
C TYR A 34 8.37 -0.18 0.69
N ALA A 35 9.28 -1.05 1.11
CA ALA A 35 10.56 -1.27 0.42
C ALA A 35 10.38 -1.94 -0.95
N GLY A 36 9.29 -2.71 -1.13
CA GLY A 36 8.95 -3.33 -2.41
C GLY A 36 7.95 -2.53 -3.25
N CYS A 37 7.62 -1.28 -2.88
CA CYS A 37 6.59 -0.50 -3.55
C CYS A 37 6.95 -0.21 -5.02
N LEU A 38 6.08 -0.63 -5.94
CA LEU A 38 6.21 -0.36 -7.38
C LEU A 38 5.72 1.03 -7.78
N GLU A 39 5.33 1.88 -6.82
CA GLU A 39 4.81 3.23 -7.08
C GLU A 39 3.60 3.31 -8.02
N CYS A 40 2.93 2.17 -8.25
CA CYS A 40 1.81 2.02 -9.20
C CYS A 40 0.55 2.81 -8.84
N GLY A 41 0.41 3.28 -7.59
CA GLY A 41 -0.71 4.11 -7.15
C GLY A 41 -2.03 3.37 -6.90
N THR A 42 -2.15 2.06 -7.10
CA THR A 42 -3.39 1.31 -6.85
C THR A 42 -3.96 1.57 -5.45
N CYS A 43 -3.11 1.52 -4.43
CA CYS A 43 -3.53 1.75 -3.05
C CYS A 43 -3.90 3.21 -2.75
N ARG A 44 -3.33 4.18 -3.49
CA ARG A 44 -3.74 5.58 -3.43
C ARG A 44 -5.18 5.73 -3.91
N ILE A 45 -5.51 5.15 -5.06
CA ILE A 45 -6.84 5.30 -5.67
C ILE A 45 -7.92 4.58 -4.84
N LEU A 46 -7.62 3.38 -4.36
CA LEU A 46 -8.62 2.55 -3.67
C LEU A 46 -8.76 2.91 -2.18
N GLY A 47 -7.71 3.44 -1.55
CA GLY A 47 -7.62 3.47 -0.10
C GLY A 47 -7.27 4.81 0.54
N LEU A 48 -6.94 5.85 -0.22
CA LEU A 48 -6.71 7.17 0.36
C LEU A 48 -8.00 7.70 0.99
N ASP A 49 -7.87 8.36 2.14
CA ASP A 49 -8.96 8.92 2.95
C ASP A 49 -9.91 7.90 3.61
N SER A 50 -9.91 6.63 3.21
CA SER A 50 -10.68 5.56 3.85
C SER A 50 -9.82 4.69 4.79
N ALA A 51 -8.79 4.05 4.25
CA ALA A 51 -7.88 3.17 5.01
C ALA A 51 -6.47 3.76 5.19
N LEU A 52 -6.04 4.60 4.25
CA LEU A 52 -4.73 5.21 4.22
C LEU A 52 -4.84 6.70 4.55
N GLU A 53 -3.98 7.15 5.45
CA GLU A 53 -3.89 8.56 5.83
C GLU A 53 -3.14 9.38 4.77
N LYS A 54 -2.12 8.77 4.17
CA LYS A 54 -1.28 9.41 3.16
C LYS A 54 -0.74 8.40 2.17
N TRP A 55 -0.43 8.91 0.98
CA TRP A 55 0.33 8.21 -0.04
C TRP A 55 1.25 9.23 -0.71
N GLU A 56 2.54 8.92 -0.77
CA GLU A 56 3.57 9.83 -1.26
C GLU A 56 4.60 9.01 -2.05
N TYR A 57 5.18 9.62 -3.09
CA TYR A 57 6.32 9.02 -3.78
C TYR A 57 7.54 8.97 -2.84
N PRO A 58 8.39 7.94 -2.96
CA PRO A 58 9.70 7.95 -2.32
C PRO A 58 10.52 9.17 -2.75
N ARG A 59 11.53 9.51 -1.94
CA ARG A 59 12.52 10.50 -2.37
C ARG A 59 13.23 9.97 -3.63
N GLY A 60 13.65 10.89 -4.50
CA GLY A 60 14.38 10.53 -5.72
C GLY A 60 15.54 9.58 -5.41
N THR A 61 15.73 8.56 -6.25
CA THR A 61 16.69 7.44 -6.10
C THR A 61 16.42 6.41 -5.01
N PHE A 62 15.31 6.48 -4.26
CA PHE A 62 14.93 5.46 -3.25
C PHE A 62 13.79 4.53 -3.72
N GLY A 63 13.18 4.90 -4.84
CA GLY A 63 12.02 4.23 -5.40
C GLY A 63 12.34 3.02 -6.26
N VAL A 64 11.32 2.55 -6.98
CA VAL A 64 11.50 1.52 -8.01
C VAL A 64 12.29 2.07 -9.19
N GLU A 65 13.23 1.28 -9.70
CA GLU A 65 13.97 1.58 -10.93
C GLU A 65 13.68 0.50 -11.99
N TYR A 66 13.01 0.90 -13.07
CA TYR A 66 12.69 0.01 -14.18
C TYR A 66 13.84 0.00 -15.20
N ARG A 67 14.37 -1.18 -15.52
CA ARG A 67 15.44 -1.33 -16.53
C ARG A 67 14.93 -1.42 -17.95
N TYR A 68 13.75 -2.02 -18.14
CA TYR A 68 13.22 -2.33 -19.48
C TYR A 68 11.75 -1.95 -19.68
N GLY A 69 11.12 -1.24 -18.73
CA GLY A 69 9.74 -0.75 -18.83
C GLY A 69 8.70 -1.87 -18.89
#